data_AF-A0A8T4M8D7-F1
#
_entry.id   AF-A0A8T4M8D7-F1
#
_cell.length_a   1.000
_cell.length_b   1.000
_cell.length_c   1.000
_cell.angle_alpha   90.00
_cell.angle_beta   90.00
_cell.angle_gamma   90.00
#
_symmetry.space_group_name_H-M   'P 1'
#
loop_
_entity.id
_entity.type
_entity.pdbx_description
1 polymer ?
#
loop_
_entity_poly.entity_id
_entity_poly.type
_entity_poly.pdbx_seq_one_letter_code
_entity_poly.pdbx_strand_id
1 'polypeptide(L)'
;MNAGKSDGLRLPLEKILTIGAGEWADCEGIDLSDYNPVGVHAHGNPGHFMTTKRFASDYIPNGAVVVVNYRINSYFAYGTALVPKKREEHDNPGD
;
A
#
# COMPACT_ATOMS: atom_id res chain seq x y z
N MET A 1 15.93 -24.55 -16.83
CA MET A 1 15.90 -23.10 -17.09
C MET A 1 15.28 -22.45 -15.85
N ASN A 2 16.12 -21.85 -15.00
CA ASN A 2 15.68 -21.19 -13.76
C ASN A 2 15.46 -19.70 -14.03
N ALA A 3 14.24 -19.21 -13.85
CA ALA A 3 13.95 -17.82 -13.46
C ALA A 3 12.47 -17.70 -13.05
N GLY A 4 12.14 -18.25 -11.89
CA GLY A 4 11.00 -17.76 -11.12
C GLY A 4 11.32 -16.34 -10.66
N LYS A 5 10.75 -15.34 -11.33
CA LYS A 5 10.51 -14.03 -10.74
C LYS A 5 9.04 -13.77 -10.94
N SER A 6 8.26 -13.99 -9.89
CA SER A 6 6.94 -13.38 -9.78
C SER A 6 7.14 -11.91 -10.12
N ASP A 7 6.47 -11.44 -11.16
CA ASP A 7 6.33 -10.02 -11.53
C ASP A 7 5.45 -9.34 -10.46
N GLY A 8 5.86 -9.53 -9.20
CA GLY A 8 5.03 -9.50 -8.01
C GLY A 8 4.93 -8.07 -7.54
N LEU A 9 3.81 -7.45 -7.90
CA LEU A 9 3.39 -6.19 -7.30
C LEU A 9 3.59 -6.28 -5.78
N ARG A 10 4.17 -5.25 -5.16
CA ARG A 10 4.27 -5.20 -3.70
C ARG A 10 2.89 -5.16 -3.05
N LEU A 11 1.91 -4.59 -3.78
CA LEU A 11 0.53 -4.54 -3.39
C LEU A 11 -0.36 -4.87 -4.60
N PRO A 12 -1.34 -5.79 -4.47
CA PRO A 12 -2.33 -6.03 -5.52
C PRO A 12 -3.06 -4.75 -5.93
N LEU A 13 -3.37 -4.58 -7.21
CA LEU A 13 -4.01 -3.35 -7.71
C LEU A 13 -5.39 -3.11 -7.08
N GLU A 14 -6.11 -4.17 -6.74
CA GLU A 14 -7.41 -4.11 -6.04
C GLU A 14 -7.30 -3.52 -4.62
N LYS A 15 -6.11 -3.49 -4.03
CA LYS A 15 -5.84 -2.86 -2.73
C LYS A 15 -5.38 -1.41 -2.87
N ILE A 16 -5.49 -0.82 -4.05
CA ILE A 16 -5.23 0.61 -4.29
C ILE A 16 -6.56 1.30 -4.53
N LEU A 17 -7.06 1.97 -3.50
CA LEU A 17 -8.42 2.45 -3.40
C LEU A 17 -8.49 3.98 -3.42
N THR A 18 -9.53 4.50 -4.05
CA THR A 18 -9.80 5.96 -4.12
C THR A 18 -10.56 6.50 -2.91
N ILE A 19 -11.10 5.61 -2.06
CA ILE A 19 -11.86 5.95 -0.85
C ILE A 19 -10.95 6.34 0.32
N GLY A 20 -11.52 6.95 1.36
CA GLY A 20 -10.78 7.32 2.57
C GLY A 20 -10.41 6.12 3.44
N ALA A 21 -9.45 6.32 4.36
CA ALA A 21 -9.06 5.31 5.35
C ALA A 21 -10.25 4.87 6.20
N GLY A 22 -11.08 5.82 6.66
CA GLY A 22 -12.26 5.54 7.49
C GLY A 22 -13.31 4.71 6.78
N GLU A 23 -13.59 5.04 5.51
CA GLU A 23 -14.54 4.28 4.69
C GLU A 23 -14.06 2.85 4.44
N TRP A 24 -12.77 2.68 4.13
CA TRP A 24 -12.18 1.36 3.97
C TRP A 24 -12.25 0.53 5.27
N ALA A 25 -11.91 1.15 6.41
CA ALA A 25 -11.94 0.49 7.70
C ALA A 25 -13.36 0.06 8.12
N ASP A 26 -14.36 0.91 7.86
CA ASP A 26 -15.78 0.59 8.06
C ASP A 26 -16.21 -0.59 7.19
N CYS A 27 -15.82 -0.60 5.90
CA CYS A 27 -16.13 -1.70 4.97
C CYS A 27 -15.50 -3.04 5.39
N GLU A 28 -14.27 -3.03 5.90
CA GLU A 28 -13.56 -4.25 6.32
C GLU A 28 -13.85 -4.65 7.78
N GLY A 29 -14.53 -3.79 8.55
CA GLY A 29 -14.81 -4.02 9.98
C GLY A 29 -13.55 -4.04 10.85
N ILE A 30 -12.58 -3.16 10.56
CA ILE A 30 -11.27 -3.10 11.25
C ILE A 30 -11.04 -1.73 11.88
N ASP A 31 -10.17 -1.69 12.90
CA ASP A 31 -9.81 -0.44 13.57
C ASP A 31 -8.59 0.22 12.92
N LEU A 32 -8.69 1.49 12.55
CA LEU A 32 -7.57 2.22 11.94
C LEU A 32 -6.39 2.44 12.89
N SER A 33 -6.61 2.38 14.21
CA SER A 33 -5.56 2.57 15.21
C SER A 33 -4.56 1.42 15.21
N ASP A 34 -4.91 0.26 14.63
CA ASP A 34 -3.98 -0.85 14.39
C ASP A 34 -3.00 -0.58 13.22
N TYR A 35 -3.14 0.53 12.50
CA TYR A 35 -2.34 0.84 11.31
C TYR A 35 -1.52 2.12 11.48
N ASN A 36 -0.35 2.13 10.84
CA ASN A 36 0.46 3.32 10.63
C ASN A 36 0.20 3.88 9.22
N PRO A 37 -0.36 5.09 9.09
CA PRO A 37 -0.56 5.71 7.80
C PRO A 37 0.77 6.27 7.25
N VAL A 38 1.13 5.87 6.03
CA VAL A 38 2.34 6.32 5.35
C VAL A 38 1.96 7.00 4.04
N GLY A 39 2.28 8.29 3.90
CA GLY A 39 2.10 9.00 2.63
C GLY A 39 3.05 8.43 1.56
N VAL A 40 2.49 8.02 0.42
CA VAL A 40 3.24 7.49 -0.72
C VAL A 40 3.04 8.40 -1.92
N HIS A 41 4.14 8.93 -2.44
CA HIS A 41 4.15 9.92 -3.52
C HIS A 41 5.11 9.44 -4.60
N ALA A 42 4.63 9.39 -5.84
CA ALA A 42 5.38 8.95 -6.99
C ALA A 42 5.34 10.02 -8.08
N HIS A 43 6.51 10.41 -8.56
CA HIS A 43 6.66 11.35 -9.66
C HIS A 43 7.13 10.57 -10.90
N GLY A 44 6.40 10.74 -12.00
CA GLY A 44 6.77 10.23 -13.31
C GLY A 44 7.96 11.02 -13.87
N ASN A 45 8.81 10.32 -14.60
CA ASN A 45 9.87 10.97 -15.36
C ASN A 45 9.28 11.54 -16.65
N PRO A 46 9.83 12.66 -17.18
CA PRO A 46 9.48 13.12 -18.52
C PRO A 46 9.77 11.99 -19.52
N GLY A 47 8.74 11.60 -20.29
CA GLY A 47 8.80 10.49 -21.24
C GLY A 47 8.33 9.13 -20.70
N HIS A 48 7.96 9.01 -19.43
CA HIS A 48 7.44 7.76 -18.87
C HIS A 48 6.19 7.99 -18.01
N PHE A 49 5.03 7.59 -18.55
CA PHE A 49 3.74 7.73 -17.89
C PHE A 49 3.72 6.99 -16.55
N MET A 50 3.19 7.65 -15.52
CA MET A 50 2.90 6.98 -14.27
C MET A 50 1.73 6.00 -14.48
N THR A 51 1.90 4.76 -14.04
CA THR A 51 0.83 3.75 -14.07
C THR A 51 0.62 3.20 -12.67
N THR A 52 -0.61 2.77 -12.37
CA THR A 52 -0.93 2.13 -11.09
C THR A 52 -0.06 0.88 -10.86
N LYS A 53 0.28 0.12 -11.92
CA LYS A 53 1.18 -1.04 -11.83
C LYS A 53 2.57 -0.65 -11.30
N ARG A 54 3.13 0.44 -11.85
CA ARG A 54 4.45 0.94 -11.45
C ARG A 54 4.42 1.52 -10.03
N PHE A 55 3.39 2.29 -9.72
CA PHE A 55 3.14 2.80 -8.38
C PHE A 55 3.10 1.67 -7.34
N ALA A 56 2.29 0.64 -7.59
CA ALA A 56 2.13 -0.55 -6.75
C ALA A 56 3.43 -1.35 -6.54
N SER A 57 4.36 -1.30 -7.50
CA SER A 57 5.60 -2.10 -7.46
C SER A 57 6.76 -1.35 -6.82
N ASP A 58 6.92 -0.07 -7.14
CA ASP A 58 8.15 0.67 -6.83
C ASP A 58 7.99 1.58 -5.60
N TYR A 59 6.77 2.09 -5.33
CA TYR A 59 6.56 3.19 -4.38
C TYR A 59 5.82 2.78 -3.11
N ILE A 60 5.18 1.62 -3.10
CA ILE A 60 4.47 1.13 -1.92
C ILE A 60 5.47 0.52 -0.93
N PRO A 61 5.41 0.91 0.36
CA PRO A 61 6.25 0.30 1.39
C PRO A 61 5.88 -1.17 1.56
N ASN A 62 6.90 -2.01 1.80
CA ASN A 62 6.68 -3.41 2.10
C ASN A 62 5.82 -3.57 3.36
N GLY A 63 4.87 -4.51 3.31
CA GLY A 63 3.95 -4.76 4.42
C GLY A 63 2.73 -3.84 4.45
N ALA A 64 2.59 -2.88 3.52
CA ALA A 64 1.31 -2.22 3.31
C ALA A 64 0.24 -3.23 2.90
N VAL A 65 -0.95 -3.13 3.47
CA VAL A 65 -2.08 -4.02 3.12
C VAL A 65 -3.07 -3.34 2.17
N VAL A 66 -3.08 -2.01 2.14
CA VAL A 66 -3.93 -1.19 1.28
C VAL A 66 -3.31 0.19 1.07
N VAL A 67 -3.64 0.85 -0.03
CA VAL A 67 -3.45 2.28 -0.25
C VAL A 67 -4.81 2.92 -0.39
N VAL A 68 -5.09 3.95 0.40
CA VAL A 68 -6.33 4.71 0.39
C VAL A 68 -6.08 6.14 -0.10
N ASN A 69 -7.14 6.87 -0.42
CA ASN A 69 -7.08 8.21 -1.03
C ASN A 69 -6.22 8.25 -2.30
N TYR A 70 -6.18 7.14 -3.05
CA TYR A 70 -5.35 7.04 -4.24
C TYR A 70 -5.81 8.00 -5.34
N ARG A 71 -4.86 8.74 -5.90
CA ARG A 71 -5.04 9.63 -7.05
C ARG A 71 -3.86 9.46 -7.99
N ILE A 72 -4.14 9.45 -9.29
CA ILE A 72 -3.14 9.33 -10.34
C ILE A 72 -3.46 10.26 -11.51
N ASN A 73 -2.42 10.80 -12.12
CA ASN A 73 -2.46 11.39 -13.45
C ASN A 73 -1.23 10.96 -14.27
N SER A 74 -1.05 11.56 -15.45
CA SER A 74 0.04 11.21 -16.37
C SER A 74 1.45 11.34 -15.78
N TYR A 75 1.64 12.17 -14.75
CA TYR A 75 2.95 12.57 -14.22
C TYR A 75 3.14 12.30 -12.73
N PHE A 76 2.09 12.00 -11.98
CA PHE A 76 2.21 11.67 -10.56
C PHE A 76 1.12 10.72 -10.10
N ALA A 77 1.43 9.98 -9.04
CA ALA A 77 0.47 9.19 -8.29
C ALA A 77 0.74 9.40 -6.79
N TYR A 78 -0.31 9.46 -6.00
CA TYR A 78 -0.17 9.55 -4.55
C TYR A 78 -1.31 8.83 -3.83
N GLY A 79 -1.09 8.53 -2.55
CA GLY A 79 -2.07 7.96 -1.65
C GLY A 79 -1.49 7.77 -0.25
N THR A 80 -2.25 7.13 0.61
CA THR A 80 -1.82 6.75 1.96
C THR A 80 -1.77 5.24 2.06
N ALA A 81 -0.57 4.67 2.15
CA ALA A 81 -0.38 3.26 2.43
C ALA A 81 -0.66 2.99 3.91
N LEU A 82 -1.54 2.04 4.21
CA LEU A 82 -1.78 1.58 5.58
C LEU A 82 -0.91 0.36 5.84
N VAL A 83 0.05 0.53 6.74
CA VAL A 83 0.94 -0.54 7.19
C VAL A 83 0.47 -1.00 8.56
N PRO A 84 0.18 -2.29 8.78
CA PRO A 84 -0.18 -2.77 10.11
C PRO A 84 0.93 -2.39 11.08
N LYS A 85 0.56 -1.80 12.22
CA LYS A 85 1.46 -1.77 13.36
C LYS A 85 1.74 -3.23 13.64
N LYS A 86 3.01 -3.64 13.67
CA LYS A 86 3.32 -4.94 14.28
C LYS A 86 2.67 -4.88 15.65
N ARG A 87 1.65 -5.71 15.89
CA ARG A 87 1.34 -6.07 17.26
C ARG A 87 2.67 -6.61 17.75
N GLU A 88 3.31 -5.91 18.68
CA GLU A 88 4.25 -6.58 19.55
C GLU A 88 3.48 -7.82 19.99
N GLU A 89 3.89 -8.99 19.49
CA GLU A 89 3.57 -10.21 20.17
C GLU A 89 4.08 -9.95 21.58
N HIS A 90 3.13 -9.64 22.46
CA HIS A 90 3.36 -9.66 23.88
C HIS A 90 3.53 -11.17 24.17
N ASP A 91 4.68 -11.69 23.77
CA ASP A 91 5.28 -12.89 24.32
C ASP A 91 5.63 -12.49 25.76
N ASN A 92 4.61 -12.59 26.60
CA ASN A 92 4.74 -12.58 28.03
C ASN A 92 4.39 -13.99 28.50
N PRO A 93 5.09 -14.47 29.52
CA PRO A 93 6.10 -15.50 29.36
C PRO A 93 5.53 -16.82 29.89
N GLY A 94 5.66 -17.87 29.10
CA GLY A 94 5.23 -19.20 29.50
C GLY A 94 6.25 -19.86 30.44
N ASP A 95 5.92 -19.80 31.73
CA ASP A 95 6.38 -20.62 32.88
C ASP A 95 7.75 -20.32 33.50
#